data_AF-A0A6T5YJK3-F1
#
_entry.id   AF-A0A6T5YJK3-F1
#
_cell.length_a   1.000
_cell.length_b   1.000
_cell.length_c   1.000
_cell.angle_alpha   90.00
_cell.angle_beta   90.00
_cell.angle_gamma   90.00
#
_symmetry.space_group_name_H-M   'P 1'
#
loop_
_entity.id
_entity.type
_entity.pdbx_description
1 polymer ?
#
loop_
_entity_poly.entity_id
_entity_poly.type
_entity_poly.pdbx_seq_one_letter_code
_entity_poly.pdbx_strand_id
1 'polypeptide(L)'
;FAYLLRLFFYPEPERIMREAWTWGGIFLALAAAQFCLELARTWGLAVVRERLTRRLRADAFEAMLRQDMPWFDEPSNSAANLSANLSRDITLVSAVTGESTGNLIANLSTIAVGLVLMFALGVWQLALIAICIV
;
A
#
# COMPACT_ATOMS: atom_id res chain seq x y z
N PHE A 1 5.86 -19.29 -13.95
CA PHE A 1 6.45 -18.94 -15.26
C PHE A 1 7.33 -20.06 -15.83
N ALA A 2 8.35 -20.55 -15.10
CA ALA A 2 9.23 -21.65 -15.58
C ALA A 2 8.49 -22.95 -15.97
N TYR A 3 7.42 -23.32 -15.25
CA TYR A 3 6.57 -24.46 -15.59
C TYR A 3 5.80 -24.28 -16.91
N LEU A 4 5.35 -23.05 -17.17
CA LEU A 4 4.62 -22.68 -18.39
C LEU A 4 5.56 -22.69 -19.60
N LEU A 5 6.82 -22.29 -19.43
CA LEU A 5 7.85 -22.43 -20.47
C LEU A 5 8.13 -23.91 -20.79
N ARG A 6 8.22 -24.78 -19.78
CA ARG A 6 8.39 -26.23 -20.00
C ARG A 6 7.21 -26.86 -20.75
N LEU A 7 6.00 -26.33 -20.59
CA LEU A 7 4.82 -26.80 -21.30
C LEU A 7 4.95 -26.67 -22.82
N PHE A 8 5.60 -25.61 -23.31
CA PHE A 8 5.85 -25.40 -24.75
C PHE A 8 6.88 -26.37 -25.35
N PHE A 9 7.67 -27.06 -24.53
CA PHE A 9 8.66 -28.03 -24.97
C PHE A 9 8.14 -29.48 -24.97
N TYR A 10 6.87 -29.72 -24.62
CA TYR A 10 6.27 -31.06 -24.70
C TYR A 10 5.83 -31.37 -26.15
N PRO A 11 6.10 -32.58 -26.68
CA PRO A 11 5.78 -32.94 -28.07
C PRO A 11 4.31 -33.31 -28.32
N GLU A 12 3.48 -33.49 -27.28
CA GLU A 12 2.09 -33.95 -27.41
C GLU A 12 1.07 -32.79 -27.37
N PRO A 13 0.38 -32.46 -28.49
CA PRO A 13 -0.50 -31.29 -28.58
C PRO A 13 -1.76 -31.37 -27.70
N GLU A 14 -2.31 -32.56 -27.44
CA GLU A 14 -3.51 -32.71 -26.60
C GLU A 14 -3.25 -32.44 -25.11
N ARG A 15 -2.05 -32.77 -24.61
CA ARG A 15 -1.64 -32.49 -23.22
C ARG A 15 -1.40 -31.01 -23.01
N ILE A 16 -0.78 -30.33 -23.99
CA ILE A 16 -0.53 -28.89 -23.95
C ILE A 16 -1.83 -28.12 -23.78
N MET A 17 -2.88 -28.45 -24.55
CA MET A 17 -4.15 -27.74 -24.44
C MET A 17 -4.77 -27.91 -23.05
N ARG A 18 -4.84 -29.13 -22.49
CA ARG A 18 -5.45 -29.36 -21.16
C ARG A 18 -4.71 -28.65 -20.03
N GLU A 19 -3.39 -28.70 -20.04
CA GLU A 19 -2.57 -27.99 -19.05
C GLU A 19 -2.67 -26.48 -19.24
N ALA A 20 -2.71 -25.96 -20.46
CA ALA A 20 -2.89 -24.54 -20.72
C ALA A 20 -4.21 -24.01 -20.16
N TRP A 21 -5.32 -24.74 -20.33
CA TRP A 21 -6.62 -24.36 -19.76
C TRP A 21 -6.62 -24.36 -18.22
N THR A 22 -5.99 -25.35 -17.59
CA THR A 22 -5.92 -25.44 -16.12
C THR A 22 -5.03 -24.34 -15.53
N TRP A 23 -3.83 -24.13 -16.07
CA TRP A 23 -2.95 -23.04 -15.65
C TRP A 23 -3.57 -21.66 -15.94
N GLY A 24 -4.23 -21.49 -17.10
CA GLY A 24 -4.96 -20.27 -17.44
C GLY A 24 -6.06 -19.94 -16.42
N GLY A 25 -6.83 -20.95 -16.00
CA GLY A 25 -7.84 -20.80 -14.94
C GLY A 25 -7.25 -20.39 -13.59
N ILE A 26 -6.11 -20.97 -13.20
CA ILE A 26 -5.40 -20.61 -11.95
C ILE A 26 -4.91 -19.16 -11.99
N PHE A 27 -4.31 -18.72 -13.10
CA PHE A 27 -3.87 -17.32 -13.25
C PHE A 27 -5.05 -16.35 -13.21
N LEU A 28 -6.18 -16.70 -13.83
CA LEU A 28 -7.38 -15.87 -13.79
C LEU A 28 -7.94 -15.75 -12.36
N ALA A 29 -8.00 -16.87 -11.63
CA ALA A 29 -8.45 -16.88 -10.24
C ALA A 29 -7.51 -16.07 -9.32
N LEU A 30 -6.20 -16.20 -9.51
CA LEU A 30 -5.21 -15.39 -8.79
C LEU A 30 -5.35 -13.90 -9.08
N ALA A 31 -5.55 -13.53 -10.35
CA ALA A 31 -5.75 -12.13 -10.74
C ALA A 31 -7.03 -11.55 -10.14
N ALA A 32 -8.12 -12.30 -10.15
CA ALA A 32 -9.37 -11.90 -9.51
C ALA A 32 -9.22 -11.72 -7.99
N ALA A 33 -8.55 -12.67 -7.33
CA ALA A 33 -8.27 -12.57 -5.89
C ALA A 33 -7.40 -11.35 -5.56
N GLN A 34 -6.34 -11.10 -6.33
CA GLN A 34 -5.46 -9.95 -6.14
C GLN A 34 -6.22 -8.63 -6.35
N PHE A 35 -7.08 -8.56 -7.37
CA PHE A 35 -7.91 -7.40 -7.62
C PHE A 35 -8.86 -7.12 -6.44
N CYS A 36 -9.54 -8.14 -5.93
CA CYS A 36 -10.41 -8.00 -4.75
C CYS A 36 -9.64 -7.55 -3.51
N LEU A 37 -8.43 -8.06 -3.30
CA LEU A 37 -7.61 -7.74 -2.14
C LEU A 37 -7.12 -6.28 -2.18
N GLU A 38 -6.64 -5.82 -3.34
CA GLU A 38 -6.23 -4.42 -3.52
C GLU A 38 -7.42 -3.46 -3.43
N LEU A 39 -8.59 -3.86 -3.94
CA LEU A 39 -9.82 -3.10 -3.74
C LEU A 39 -10.14 -2.98 -2.24
N ALA A 40 -10.20 -4.10 -1.51
CA ALA A 40 -10.49 -4.06 -0.07
C ALA A 40 -9.47 -3.19 0.70
N ARG A 41 -8.18 -3.28 0.36
CA ARG A 41 -7.11 -2.50 0.97
C ARG A 41 -7.24 -1.00 0.70
N THR A 42 -7.41 -0.61 -0.55
CA THR A 42 -7.54 0.80 -0.96
C THR A 42 -8.77 1.45 -0.35
N TRP A 43 -9.90 0.73 -0.33
CA TRP A 43 -11.13 1.18 0.31
C TRP A 43 -10.98 1.32 1.83
N GLY A 44 -10.38 0.33 2.51
CA GLY A 44 -10.14 0.40 3.95
C GLY A 44 -9.26 1.58 4.34
N LEU A 45 -8.17 1.80 3.62
CA LEU A 45 -7.29 2.96 3.83
C LEU A 45 -8.00 4.28 3.53
N ALA A 46 -8.84 4.34 2.50
CA ALA A 46 -9.62 5.55 2.19
C ALA A 46 -10.55 5.94 3.36
N VAL A 47 -11.25 4.98 3.95
CA VAL A 47 -12.13 5.22 5.11
C VAL A 47 -11.33 5.70 6.33
N VAL A 48 -10.18 5.08 6.61
CA VAL A 48 -9.31 5.49 7.72
C VAL A 48 -8.80 6.92 7.53
N ARG A 49 -8.36 7.27 6.31
CA ARG A 49 -7.89 8.63 5.97
C ARG A 49 -8.98 9.68 6.17
N GLU A 50 -10.21 9.37 5.77
CA GLU A 50 -11.34 10.28 5.96
C GLU A 50 -11.65 10.51 7.43
N ARG A 51 -11.68 9.44 8.24
CA ARG A 51 -11.91 9.54 9.69
C ARG A 51 -10.81 10.33 10.38
N LEU A 52 -9.55 10.10 10.02
CA LEU A 52 -8.41 10.83 10.56
C LEU A 52 -8.50 12.32 10.23
N THR A 53 -8.82 12.66 8.99
CA THR A 53 -9.00 14.04 8.54
C THR A 53 -10.11 14.76 9.32
N ARG A 54 -11.25 14.09 9.53
CA ARG A 54 -12.37 14.65 10.31
C ARG A 54 -11.98 14.90 11.76
N ARG A 55 -11.26 13.96 12.39
CA ARG A 55 -10.82 14.08 13.78
C ARG A 55 -9.80 15.21 13.96
N LEU A 56 -8.79 15.29 13.10
CA LEU A 56 -7.79 16.36 13.14
C LEU A 56 -8.44 17.75 12.99
N ARG A 57 -9.44 17.89 12.12
CA ARG A 57 -10.19 19.16 11.99
C ARG A 57 -10.98 19.48 13.26
N ALA A 58 -11.66 18.51 13.86
CA ALA A 58 -12.43 18.72 15.08
C ALA A 58 -11.54 19.13 16.26
N ASP A 59 -10.46 18.39 16.49
CA ASP A 59 -9.51 18.64 17.59
C ASP A 59 -8.83 20.02 17.43
N ALA A 60 -8.49 20.40 16.20
CA ALA A 60 -7.90 21.70 15.93
C ALA A 60 -8.89 22.86 16.08
N PHE A 61 -10.15 22.69 15.66
CA PHE A 61 -11.19 23.69 15.91
C PHE A 61 -11.46 23.88 17.40
N GLU A 62 -11.49 22.79 18.18
CA GLU A 62 -11.64 22.85 19.62
C GLU A 62 -10.45 23.58 20.27
N ALA A 63 -9.21 23.29 19.83
CA ALA A 63 -8.03 23.98 20.30
C ALA A 63 -8.05 25.49 19.99
N MET A 64 -8.51 25.88 18.79
CA MET A 64 -8.67 27.29 18.43
C MET A 64 -9.69 28.00 19.33
N LEU A 65 -10.83 27.37 19.65
CA LEU A 65 -11.87 27.97 20.50
C LEU A 65 -11.46 28.18 21.96
N ARG A 66 -10.44 27.46 22.44
CA ARG A 66 -9.93 27.57 23.83
C ARG A 66 -8.90 28.68 24.02
N GLN A 67 -8.52 29.38 22.95
CA GLN A 67 -7.42 30.33 22.95
C GLN A 67 -7.89 31.76 23.27
N ASP A 68 -7.07 32.52 24.01
CA ASP A 68 -7.42 33.87 24.45
C ASP A 68 -7.48 34.88 23.31
N MET A 69 -8.34 35.90 23.43
CA MET A 69 -8.56 36.93 22.40
C MET A 69 -7.29 37.67 21.95
N PRO A 70 -6.35 38.06 22.84
CA PRO A 70 -5.09 38.70 22.44
C PRO A 70 -4.17 37.81 21.59
N TRP A 71 -4.33 36.49 21.66
CA TRP A 71 -3.53 35.56 20.86
C TRP A 71 -3.87 35.66 19.36
N PHE A 72 -5.12 36.00 19.03
CA PHE A 72 -5.59 36.19 17.66
C PHE A 72 -5.17 37.53 17.03
N ASP A 73 -4.70 38.48 17.84
CA ASP A 73 -4.23 39.79 17.36
C ASP A 73 -2.86 39.69 16.65
N GLU A 74 -2.12 38.60 16.88
CA GLU A 74 -0.87 38.33 16.17
C GLU A 74 -1.15 37.97 14.70
N PRO A 75 -0.51 38.62 13.70
CA PRO A 75 -0.78 38.38 12.29
C PRO A 75 -0.51 36.93 11.83
N SER A 76 0.37 36.21 12.53
CA SER A 76 0.61 34.77 12.32
C SER A 76 -0.56 33.90 12.81
N ASN A 77 -1.33 34.36 13.80
CA ASN A 77 -2.43 33.66 14.45
C ASN A 77 -3.81 34.16 13.99
N SER A 78 -3.89 34.86 12.86
CA SER A 78 -5.18 35.18 12.26
C SER A 78 -5.95 33.88 11.93
N ALA A 79 -7.27 33.89 12.11
CA ALA A 79 -8.12 32.72 11.83
C ALA A 79 -7.94 32.18 10.40
N ALA A 80 -7.66 33.05 9.44
CA ALA A 80 -7.37 32.68 8.05
C ALA A 80 -6.04 31.93 7.91
N ASN A 81 -4.96 32.42 8.54
CA ASN A 81 -3.66 31.76 8.52
C ASN A 81 -3.70 30.40 9.24
N LEU A 82 -4.38 30.32 10.38
CA LEU A 82 -4.53 29.07 11.13
C LEU A 82 -5.31 28.01 10.36
N SER A 83 -6.41 28.38 9.72
CA SER A 83 -7.18 27.46 8.88
C SER A 83 -6.38 26.98 7.66
N ALA A 84 -5.59 27.86 7.05
CA ALA A 84 -4.69 27.52 5.94
C ALA A 84 -3.56 26.58 6.38
N ASN A 85 -2.90 26.89 7.50
CA ASN A 85 -1.83 26.05 8.07
C ASN A 85 -2.36 24.68 8.49
N LEU A 86 -3.50 24.64 9.19
CA LEU A 86 -4.14 23.39 9.56
C LEU A 86 -4.50 22.54 8.33
N SER A 87 -5.09 23.15 7.30
CA SER A 87 -5.43 22.43 6.07
C SER A 87 -4.18 21.87 5.38
N ARG A 88 -3.09 22.64 5.36
CA ARG A 88 -1.79 22.21 4.84
C ARG A 88 -1.23 21.03 5.65
N ASP A 89 -1.22 21.12 6.96
CA ASP A 89 -0.67 20.08 7.84
C ASP A 89 -1.50 18.79 7.78
N ILE A 90 -2.84 18.91 7.76
CA ILE A 90 -3.73 17.77 7.54
C ILE A 90 -3.49 17.12 6.18
N THR A 91 -3.23 17.92 5.14
CA THR A 91 -2.92 17.40 3.80
C THR A 91 -1.58 16.66 3.80
N LEU A 92 -0.55 17.20 4.46
CA LEU A 92 0.74 16.55 4.62
C LEU A 92 0.63 15.23 5.40
N VAL A 93 -0.08 15.22 6.54
CA VAL A 93 -0.33 14.01 7.34
C VAL A 93 -1.11 13.00 6.52
N SER A 94 -2.11 13.43 5.76
CA SER A 94 -2.92 12.54 4.90
C SER A 94 -2.16 12.03 3.69
N ALA A 95 -1.12 12.72 3.24
CA ALA A 95 -0.21 12.26 2.19
C ALA A 95 0.75 11.19 2.72
N VAL A 96 1.36 11.43 3.89
CA VAL A 96 2.26 10.47 4.56
C VAL A 96 1.51 9.22 5.01
N THR A 97 0.37 9.38 5.67
CA THR A 97 -0.50 8.29 6.14
C THR A 97 -1.31 7.64 5.02
N GLY A 98 -1.27 8.22 3.82
CA GLY A 98 -1.98 7.72 2.65
C GLY A 98 -1.30 6.52 2.01
N GLU A 99 -1.21 6.55 0.69
CA GLU A 99 -0.67 5.46 -0.13
C GLU A 99 0.76 5.07 0.27
N SER A 100 1.55 6.03 0.75
CA SER A 100 2.96 5.82 1.12
C SER A 100 3.12 4.84 2.30
N THR A 101 2.36 5.00 3.39
CA THR A 101 2.43 4.08 4.54
C THR A 101 1.95 2.68 4.16
N GLY A 102 0.87 2.60 3.38
CA GLY A 102 0.38 1.33 2.86
C GLY A 102 1.44 0.60 2.04
N ASN A 103 2.05 1.29 1.08
CA ASN A 103 3.07 0.72 0.18
C ASN A 103 4.33 0.31 0.94
N LEU A 104 4.74 1.07 1.96
CA LEU A 104 5.91 0.75 2.76
C LEU A 104 5.74 -0.56 3.53
N ILE A 105 4.57 -0.76 4.14
CA ILE A 105 4.23 -2.03 4.82
C ILE A 105 4.18 -3.20 3.82
N ALA A 106 3.57 -3.00 2.65
CA ALA A 106 3.52 -4.03 1.62
C ALA A 106 4.90 -4.40 1.08
N ASN A 107 5.76 -3.41 0.84
CA ASN A 107 7.12 -3.64 0.37
C ASN A 107 7.94 -4.39 1.41
N LEU A 108 7.85 -4.01 2.69
CA LEU A 108 8.49 -4.76 3.78
C LEU A 108 7.98 -6.20 3.87
N SER A 109 6.67 -6.41 3.73
CA SER A 109 6.09 -7.76 3.74
C SER A 109 6.56 -8.58 2.54
N THR A 110 6.72 -7.95 1.38
CA THR A 110 7.20 -8.60 0.15
C THR A 110 8.65 -9.02 0.30
N ILE A 111 9.49 -8.14 0.86
CA ILE A 111 10.89 -8.47 1.17
C ILE A 111 10.94 -9.64 2.15
N ALA A 112 10.16 -9.60 3.24
CA ALA A 112 10.14 -10.67 4.23
C ALA A 112 9.71 -12.02 3.63
N VAL A 113 8.62 -12.05 2.87
CA VAL A 113 8.13 -13.27 2.21
C VAL A 113 9.13 -13.77 1.19
N GLY A 114 9.74 -12.88 0.40
CA GLY A 114 10.78 -13.23 -0.57
C GLY A 114 11.99 -13.88 0.11
N LEU A 115 12.46 -13.31 1.22
CA LEU A 115 13.58 -13.83 2.01
C LEU A 115 13.27 -15.23 2.54
N VAL A 116 12.10 -15.41 3.15
CA VAL A 116 11.64 -16.71 3.67
C VAL A 116 11.57 -17.76 2.57
N LEU A 117 11.00 -17.43 1.40
CA LEU A 117 10.92 -18.36 0.27
C LEU A 117 12.31 -18.75 -0.26
N MET A 118 13.25 -17.81 -0.33
CA MET A 118 14.61 -18.09 -0.81
C MET A 118 15.37 -19.01 0.15
N PHE A 119 15.23 -18.82 1.46
CA PHE A 119 15.79 -19.74 2.46
C PHE A 119 15.11 -21.11 2.43
N ALA A 120 13.78 -21.17 2.31
CA ALA A 120 13.03 -22.42 2.27
C ALA A 120 13.35 -23.29 1.04
N LEU A 121 13.59 -22.66 -0.12
CA LEU A 121 13.95 -23.35 -1.36
C LEU A 121 15.43 -23.75 -1.43
N GLY A 122 16.24 -23.44 -0.41
CA GLY A 122 17.65 -23.81 -0.33
C GLY A 122 18.56 -23.02 -1.27
N VAL A 123 18.05 -22.00 -1.97
CA VAL A 123 18.84 -21.17 -2.90
C VAL A 123 19.38 -19.93 -2.19
N TRP A 124 20.21 -20.17 -1.18
CA TRP A 124 20.78 -19.14 -0.31
C TRP A 124 21.66 -18.13 -1.07
N GLN A 125 22.24 -18.54 -2.21
CA GLN A 125 23.05 -17.67 -3.07
C GLN A 125 22.21 -16.59 -3.78
N LEU A 126 21.01 -16.94 -4.26
CA LEU A 126 20.08 -15.95 -4.84
C LEU A 126 19.55 -14.99 -3.76
N ALA A 127 19.37 -15.47 -2.53
CA ALA A 127 18.96 -14.63 -1.40
C ALA A 127 20.00 -13.54 -1.10
N LEU A 128 21.27 -13.93 -1.00
CA LEU A 128 22.38 -13.00 -0.72
C LEU A 128 22.53 -11.95 -1.82
N ILE A 129 22.40 -12.35 -3.09
CA ILE A 129 22.47 -11.43 -4.23
C ILE A 129 21.29 -10.45 -4.19
N ALA A 130 20.07 -10.95 -3.93
CA ALA A 130 18.88 -10.10 -3.83
C ALA A 130 18.99 -9.07 -2.70
N ILE A 131 19.54 -9.45 -1.54
CA ILE A 131 19.76 -8.54 -0.40
C ILE A 131 20.84 -7.50 -0.72
N CYS A 132 21.85 -7.84 -1.52
CA CYS A 132 22.94 -6.92 -1.85
C CYS A 132 22.54 -5.88 -2.93
N ILE A 133 21.54 -6.18 -3.75
CA ILE A 133 21.06 -5.31 -4.82
C ILE A 133 20.01 -4.31 -4.33
N VAL A 134 19.20 -4.71 -3.34
CA VAL A 134 18.18 -3.87 -2.69
C VAL A 134 18.83 -2.93 -1.69
#